data_AF-A0A4P7LH82-F1
#
_entry.id   AF-A0A4P7LH82-F1
#
_cell.length_a   1.000
_cell.length_b   1.000
_cell.length_c   1.000
_cell.angle_alpha   90.00
_cell.angle_beta   90.00
_cell.angle_gamma   90.00
#
_symmetry.space_group_name_H-M   'P 1'
#
loop_
_entity.id
_entity.type
_entity.pdbx_description
1 polymer ?
#
loop_
_entity_poly.entity_id
_entity_poly.type
_entity_poly.pdbx_seq_one_letter_code
_entity_poly.pdbx_strand_id
1 'polypeptide(L)' 'MLKGRSAIVTGYSRGIVLGVAHAVAIHGAGTACVVRYSPARRPKPVRDMAEFAATEFGKVDLIVNNAGIQQTMPPP' A
#
# COMPACT_ATOMS: atom_id res chain seq x y z
N MET A 1 13.11 -10.39 -9.39
CA MET A 1 13.81 -9.84 -8.20
C MET A 1 12.95 -9.85 -6.93
N LEU A 2 11.62 -10.06 -6.97
CA LEU A 2 10.77 -10.03 -5.77
C LEU A 2 10.31 -11.40 -5.28
N LYS A 3 10.84 -12.49 -5.87
CA LYS A 3 10.49 -13.86 -5.50
C LYS A 3 10.75 -14.11 -4.02
N GLY A 4 9.72 -14.54 -3.29
CA GLY A 4 9.80 -14.82 -1.85
C GLY A 4 9.90 -13.58 -0.96
N ARG A 5 9.69 -12.38 -1.52
CA ARG A 5 9.57 -11.14 -0.76
C ARG A 5 8.10 -10.83 -0.51
N SER A 6 7.82 -10.20 0.63
CA SER A 6 6.50 -9.65 0.92
C SER A 6 6.44 -8.17 0.58
N ALA A 7 5.33 -7.74 -0.02
CA ALA A 7 5.12 -6.36 -0.41
C ALA A 7 3.74 -5.85 0.00
N ILE A 8 3.69 -4.62 0.47
CA ILE A 8 2.45 -3.85 0.63
C ILE A 8 2.40 -2.79 -0.44
N VAL A 9 1.29 -2.72 -1.17
CA VAL A 9 0.99 -1.62 -2.10
C VAL A 9 -0.21 -0.85 -1.57
N THR A 10 -0.03 0.45 -1.34
CA THR A 10 -1.09 1.33 -0.83
C THR A 10 -1.39 2.44 -1.83
N GLY A 11 -2.64 2.90 -1.87
CA GLY A 11 -2.94 4.17 -2.52
C GLY A 11 -4.40 4.43 -2.83
N TYR A 12 -4.65 5.63 -3.36
CA TYR A 12 -6.00 6.11 -3.69
C TYR A 12 -6.44 5.74 -5.12
N SER A 13 -5.52 5.86 -6.08
CA SER A 13 -5.83 5.64 -7.50
C SER A 13 -5.97 4.15 -7.79
N ARG A 14 -7.17 3.73 -8.23
CA ARG A 14 -7.43 2.34 -8.62
C ARG A 14 -6.54 1.87 -9.76
N GLY A 15 -6.20 2.73 -10.72
CA GLY A 15 -5.40 2.34 -11.90
C GLY A 15 -3.93 2.09 -11.57
N ILE A 16 -3.26 3.08 -10.98
CA ILE A 16 -1.81 2.99 -10.69
C ILE A 16 -1.55 1.94 -9.60
N VAL A 17 -2.34 1.95 -8.52
CA VAL A 17 -2.16 1.00 -7.41
C VAL A 17 -2.36 -0.44 -7.89
N LEU A 18 -3.37 -0.69 -8.74
CA LEU A 18 -3.59 -2.01 -9.30
C LEU A 18 -2.46 -2.43 -10.25
N GLY A 19 -2.00 -1.54 -11.12
CA GLY A 19 -0.88 -1.81 -12.03
C GLY A 19 0.41 -2.15 -11.27
N VAL A 20 0.70 -1.40 -10.20
CA VAL A 20 1.85 -1.68 -9.33
C VAL A 20 1.68 -3.01 -8.59
N ALA A 21 0.51 -3.30 -8.02
CA ALA A 21 0.23 -4.57 -7.35
C ALA A 21 0.42 -5.75 -8.32
N HIS A 22 -0.07 -5.62 -9.56
CA HIS A 22 0.15 -6.63 -10.60
C HIS A 22 1.63 -6.79 -10.95
N ALA A 23 2.36 -5.70 -11.15
CA ALA A 23 3.79 -5.77 -11.47
C ALA A 23 4.57 -6.46 -10.34
N VAL A 24 4.30 -6.10 -9.09
CA VAL A 24 4.94 -6.69 -7.91
C VAL A 24 4.63 -8.19 -7.79
N ALA A 25 3.36 -8.58 -8.00
CA ALA A 25 2.95 -9.98 -8.02
C ALA A 25 3.63 -10.79 -9.15
N ILE A 26 3.70 -10.26 -10.37
CA ILE A 26 4.37 -10.90 -11.52
C ILE A 26 5.84 -11.19 -11.21
N HIS A 27 6.50 -10.34 -10.41
CA HIS A 27 7.89 -10.54 -10.02
C HIS A 27 8.08 -11.53 -8.85
N GLY A 28 7.00 -12.18 -8.40
CA GLY A 28 6.99 -13.29 -7.45
C GLY A 28 6.79 -12.91 -5.98
N ALA A 29 6.27 -11.71 -5.69
CA ALA A 29 6.04 -11.25 -4.32
C ALA A 29 4.72 -11.79 -3.74
N GLY A 30 4.73 -12.13 -2.45
CA GLY A 30 3.49 -12.20 -1.65
C GLY A 30 2.98 -10.78 -1.43
N THR A 31 1.75 -10.47 -1.88
CA THR A 31 1.28 -9.09 -2.00
C THR A 31 0.03 -8.83 -1.16
N ALA A 32 0.05 -7.81 -0.31
CA ALA A 32 -1.16 -7.20 0.26
C ALA A 32 -1.43 -5.87 -0.42
N CYS A 33 -2.64 -5.69 -0.94
CA CYS A 33 -3.06 -4.46 -1.60
C CYS A 33 -4.10 -3.75 -0.75
N VAL A 34 -3.85 -2.48 -0.40
CA VAL A 34 -4.83 -1.63 0.29
C VAL A 34 -5.25 -0.49 -0.63
N VAL A 35 -6.49 -0.61 -1.10
CA VAL A 35 -7.21 0.45 -1.81
C VAL A 35 -8.22 1.04 -0.82
N ARG A 36 -7.87 2.13 -0.14
CA ARG A 36 -8.85 2.88 0.68
C ARG A 36 -8.76 4.38 0.45
N TYR A 37 -9.93 4.93 0.12
CA TYR A 37 -10.27 6.35 0.28
C TYR A 37 -10.98 6.54 1.62
N SER A 38 -10.43 7.41 2.46
CA SER A 38 -11.23 8.31 3.29
C SER A 38 -10.35 9.53 3.57
N PRO A 39 -10.81 10.76 3.28
CA PRO A 39 -10.00 11.99 3.38
C PRO A 39 -9.67 12.39 4.84
N ALA A 40 -9.71 11.46 5.77
CA ALA A 40 -9.42 11.72 7.16
C ALA A 40 -8.15 10.97 7.56
N ARG A 41 -7.23 11.74 8.15
CA ARG A 41 -6.06 11.34 8.96
C ARG A 41 -6.43 10.35 10.08
N ARG A 42 -7.04 9.21 9.77
CA ARG A 42 -7.47 8.22 10.75
C ARG A 42 -6.44 7.12 10.82
N PRO A 43 -5.89 6.81 12.01
CA PRO A 43 -4.85 5.80 12.17
C PRO A 43 -5.35 4.36 11.99
N LYS A 44 -6.66 4.11 12.12
CA LYS A 44 -7.22 2.75 12.11
C LYS A 44 -6.97 1.98 10.80
N PRO A 45 -7.25 2.51 9.60
CA PRO A 45 -7.01 1.76 8.35
C PRO A 45 -5.54 1.40 8.12
N VAL A 46 -4.61 2.26 8.56
CA VAL A 46 -3.17 2.00 8.47
C VAL A 46 -2.77 0.88 9.45
N ARG A 47 -3.31 0.90 10.66
CA ARG A 47 -3.09 -0.14 11.67
C ARG A 47 -3.66 -1.49 11.24
N ASP A 48 -4.90 -1.52 10.77
CA ASP A 48 -5.55 -2.75 10.29
C ASP A 48 -4.76 -3.36 9.11
N MET A 49 -4.21 -2.53 8.22
CA MET A 49 -3.31 -2.99 7.15
C MET A 49 -2.01 -3.57 7.68
N ALA A 50 -1.37 -2.90 8.63
CA ALA A 50 -0.12 -3.36 9.22
C ALA A 50 -0.32 -4.70 9.95
N GLU A 51 -1.41 -4.84 10.69
CA GLU A 51 -1.81 -6.08 11.37
C GLU A 51 -2.10 -7.21 10.39
N PHE A 52 -2.82 -6.94 9.29
CA PHE A 52 -3.03 -7.91 8.22
C PHE A 52 -1.71 -8.36 7.61
N ALA A 53 -0.83 -7.44 7.22
CA ALA A 53 0.44 -7.78 6.61
C ALA A 53 1.38 -8.53 7.58
N ALA A 54 1.34 -8.20 8.86
CA ALA A 54 2.08 -8.92 9.89
C ALA A 54 1.55 -10.36 10.06
N THR A 55 0.23 -10.53 10.06
CA THR A 55 -0.42 -11.84 10.17
C THR A 55 -0.16 -12.72 8.96
N GLU A 56 -0.35 -12.18 7.76
CA GLU A 56 -0.25 -12.96 6.51
C GLU A 56 1.20 -13.24 6.10
N PHE A 57 2.11 -12.29 6.31
CA PHE A 57 3.46 -12.39 5.76
C PHE A 57 4.56 -12.56 6.81
N GLY A 58 4.26 -12.32 8.10
CA GLY A 58 5.23 -12.32 9.20
C GLY A 58 6.26 -11.18 9.16
N LYS A 59 6.59 -10.69 7.96
CA LYS A 59 7.47 -9.56 7.68
C LYS A 59 6.98 -8.80 6.45
N VAL A 60 7.43 -7.56 6.29
CA VAL A 60 7.21 -6.75 5.08
C VAL A 60 8.57 -6.33 4.53
N ASP A 61 8.96 -6.84 3.36
CA ASP A 61 10.24 -6.49 2.73
C ASP A 61 10.15 -5.18 1.92
N LEU A 62 8.97 -4.85 1.38
CA LEU A 62 8.75 -3.68 0.54
C LEU A 62 7.41 -3.00 0.86
N ILE A 63 7.43 -1.67 0.92
CA ILE A 63 6.21 -0.86 0.96
C ILE A 63 6.24 0.10 -0.23
N VAL A 64 5.21 0.04 -1.06
CA VAL A 64 4.95 1.02 -2.12
C VAL A 64 3.81 1.93 -1.67
N ASN A 65 4.16 3.15 -1.27
CA ASN A 65 3.22 4.14 -0.77
C ASN A 65 2.80 5.11 -1.89
N ASN A 66 1.60 4.91 -2.46
CA ASN A 66 1.00 5.80 -3.46
C ASN A 66 -0.27 6.48 -2.93
N ALA A 67 -0.22 6.99 -1.70
CA ALA A 67 -1.38 7.57 -1.00
C ALA A 67 -1.84 8.95 -1.51
N GLY A 68 -1.03 9.68 -2.29
CA GLY A 68 -1.43 10.97 -2.86
C GLY A 68 -1.77 12.03 -1.80
N ILE A 69 -1.00 12.12 -0.71
CA ILE A 69 -1.21 13.14 0.32
C ILE A 69 -0.58 14.45 -0.15
N GLN A 70 -1.39 15.32 -0.75
CA GLN A 70 -0.96 16.67 -1.10
C GLN A 70 -1.43 17.62 0.01
N GLN A 71 -0.51 18.14 0.83
CA GLN A 71 -0.84 19.32 1.64
C GLN A 71 -0.92 20.50 0.67
N THR A 72 -2.13 20.97 0.37
CA THR A 72 -2.28 22.29 -0.25
C THR A 72 -1.87 23.33 0.79
N MET A 73 -0.85 24.11 0.49
CA MET A 73 -0.59 25.35 1.22
C MET A 73 -1.86 26.21 1.11
N PRO A 74 -2.36 26.84 2.19
CA PRO A 74 -3.44 27.81 2.07
C PRO A 74 -3.03 28.86 1.02
N PRO A 75 -3.96 29.38 0.20
CA PRO A 75 -3.64 30.52 -0.66
C PRO A 75 -3.05 31.66 0.21
N PRO A 76 -2.14 32.47 -0.36
CA PRO A 76 -1.46 33.55 0.36
C PRO A 76 -2.44 34.56 0.97
#